data_AF-A0A6B3G9W1-F1
#
_entry.id   AF-A0A6B3G9W1-F1
#
_cell.length_a   1.000
_cell.length_b   1.000
_cell.length_c   1.000
_cell.angle_alpha   90.00
_cell.angle_beta   90.00
_cell.angle_gamma   90.00
#
_symmetry.space_group_name_H-M   'P 1'
#
loop_
_entity.id
_entity.type
_entity.pdbx_description
1 polymer ?
#
loop_
_entity_poly.entity_id
_entity_poly.type
_entity_poly.pdbx_seq_one_letter_code
_entity_poly.pdbx_strand_id
1 'polypeptide(L)' 'MSAAPGALTSYRPALRPRVLLSDPLLDGAATVHLIKDAETGNSFKVGPKEHFLIVRMDGERSLGEIGEEYA' A
#
# COMPACT_ATOMS: atom_id res chain seq x y z
N MET A 1 -18.76 13.30 3.69
CA MET A 1 -17.92 14.26 4.44
C MET A 1 -16.52 14.18 3.88
N SER A 2 -16.00 15.27 3.31
CA SER A 2 -14.61 15.31 2.83
C SER A 2 -13.71 15.67 3.99
N ALA A 3 -12.66 14.89 4.25
CA ALA A 3 -11.67 15.22 5.27
C ALA A 3 -10.90 16.48 4.84
N ALA A 4 -10.62 17.39 5.78
CA ALA A 4 -9.74 18.52 5.51
C ALA A 4 -8.34 18.00 5.10
N PRO A 5 -7.62 18.66 4.17
CA PRO A 5 -6.33 18.16 3.66
C PRO A 5 -5.31 17.83 4.75
N GLY A 6 -5.26 18.62 5.83
CA GLY A 6 -4.38 18.37 6.97
C GLY A 6 -4.76 17.15 7.82
N ALA A 7 -6.02 16.71 7.79
CA ALA A 7 -6.43 15.47 8.44
C ALA A 7 -5.91 14.24 7.68
N LEU A 8 -5.84 14.31 6.35
CA LEU A 8 -5.30 13.23 5.52
C LEU A 8 -3.79 13.09 5.71
N THR A 9 -3.02 14.17 5.75
CA THR A 9 -1.56 14.08 5.92
C THR A 9 -1.17 13.48 7.26
N SER A 10 -1.96 13.70 8.32
CA SER A 10 -1.74 13.11 9.65
C SER A 10 -2.20 11.64 9.77
N TYR A 11 -2.95 11.11 8.81
CA TYR A 11 -3.50 9.76 8.88
C TYR A 11 -2.39 8.70 8.79
N ARG A 12 -2.43 7.71 9.69
CA ARG A 12 -1.45 6.62 9.74
C ARG A 12 -2.09 5.31 9.24
N PRO A 13 -1.94 4.96 7.95
CA PRO A 13 -2.54 3.76 7.40
C PRO A 13 -1.84 2.51 7.93
N ALA A 14 -2.63 1.48 8.25
CA ALA A 14 -2.14 0.15 8.61
C ALA A 14 -2.77 -0.92 7.72
N LEU A 15 -1.97 -1.87 7.24
CA LEU A 15 -2.49 -3.08 6.60
C LEU A 15 -3.23 -3.95 7.61
N ARG A 16 -4.24 -4.68 7.13
CA ARG A 16 -4.87 -5.72 7.94
C ARG A 16 -3.85 -6.84 8.21
N PRO A 17 -3.87 -7.48 9.38
CA PRO A 17 -2.85 -8.47 9.77
C PRO A 17 -2.68 -9.68 8.83
N ARG A 18 -3.72 -10.01 8.05
CA ARG A 18 -3.73 -11.16 7.12
C ARG A 18 -3.47 -10.78 5.66
N VAL A 19 -3.07 -9.54 5.40
CA VAL A 19 -2.63 -9.12 4.07
C VAL A 19 -1.22 -9.63 3.83
N LEU A 20 -1.06 -10.40 2.76
CA LEU A 20 0.22 -10.91 2.29
C LEU A 20 0.64 -10.10 1.06
N LEU A 21 1.92 -9.75 0.99
CA LEU A 21 2.55 -9.06 -0.13
C LEU A 21 3.56 -10.01 -0.77
N SER A 22 3.57 -10.09 -2.09
CA SER A 22 4.60 -10.85 -2.82
C SER A 22 5.84 -10.00 -3.09
N ASP A 23 6.96 -10.68 -3.29
CA ASP A 23 8.11 -10.13 -4.02
C ASP A 23 7.70 -9.68 -5.45
N PRO A 24 8.53 -8.88 -6.15
CA PRO A 24 8.29 -8.51 -7.53
C PRO A 24 8.17 -9.75 -8.43
N LEU A 25 7.15 -9.76 -9.27
CA LEU A 25 6.88 -10.80 -10.26
C LEU A 25 6.86 -10.20 -11.67
N LEU A 26 7.10 -11.04 -12.68
CA LEU A 26 6.93 -10.68 -14.08
C LEU A 26 5.56 -11.10 -14.58
N ASP A 27 4.86 -10.16 -15.20
CA ASP A 27 3.62 -10.39 -15.96
C ASP A 27 3.84 -9.87 -17.39
N GLY A 28 4.31 -10.76 -18.27
CA GLY A 28 4.86 -10.38 -19.56
C GLY A 28 6.09 -9.47 -19.39
N ALA A 29 6.03 -8.27 -19.97
CA ALA A 29 7.09 -7.27 -19.84
C ALA A 29 6.96 -6.37 -18.59
N ALA A 30 5.88 -6.50 -17.83
CA ALA A 30 5.60 -5.67 -16.65
C ALA A 30 6.16 -6.31 -15.37
N THR A 31 6.71 -5.48 -14.48
CA THR A 31 6.97 -5.87 -13.07
C THR A 31 5.75 -5.54 -12.24
N VAL A 32 5.23 -6.51 -11.51
CA VAL A 32 4.02 -6.40 -10.68
C VAL A 32 4.26 -7.00 -9.30
N HIS A 33 3.39 -6.65 -8.36
CA HIS A 33 3.30 -7.29 -7.06
C HIS A 33 1.88 -7.80 -6.85
N LEU A 34 1.77 -8.91 -6.11
CA LEU A 34 0.48 -9.48 -5.71
C LEU A 34 0.21 -9.15 -4.25
N ILE A 35 -1.04 -8.79 -3.99
CA ILE A 35 -1.56 -8.56 -2.66
C ILE A 35 -2.66 -9.57 -2.45
N LYS A 36 -2.58 -10.35 -1.38
CA LYS A 36 -3.62 -11.31 -1.00
C LYS A 36 -4.15 -10.97 0.38
N ASP A 37 -5.46 -10.75 0.48
CA ASP A 37 -6.14 -10.80 1.76
C ASP A 37 -6.42 -12.26 2.09
N ALA A 38 -5.65 -12.84 3.02
CA ALA A 38 -5.79 -14.25 3.38
C ALA A 38 -7.06 -14.52 4.22
N GLU A 39 -7.75 -13.48 4.72
CA GLU A 39 -9.03 -13.64 5.41
C GLU A 39 -10.18 -13.81 4.43
N THR A 40 -10.24 -12.95 3.39
CA THR A 40 -11.33 -12.99 2.40
C THR A 40 -11.00 -13.84 1.17
N GLY A 41 -9.72 -14.18 0.95
CA GLY A 41 -9.25 -14.88 -0.25
C GLY A 41 -9.04 -13.97 -1.46
N ASN A 42 -9.37 -12.68 -1.36
CA ASN A 42 -9.23 -11.73 -2.45
C ASN A 42 -7.76 -11.48 -2.80
N SER A 43 -7.49 -11.31 -4.10
CA SER A 43 -6.17 -11.03 -4.61
C SER A 43 -6.18 -9.89 -5.61
N PHE A 44 -5.17 -9.04 -5.54
CA PHE A 44 -5.02 -7.85 -6.39
C PHE A 44 -3.62 -7.82 -7.00
N LYS A 45 -3.52 -7.33 -8.22
CA LYS A 45 -2.25 -7.07 -8.91
C LYS A 45 -1.99 -5.57 -8.91
N VAL A 46 -0.81 -5.17 -8.46
CA VAL A 46 -0.41 -3.77 -8.38
C VAL A 46 0.96 -3.54 -9.02
N GLY A 47 1.21 -2.30 -9.44
CA GLY A 47 2.51 -1.91 -9.95
C GLY A 47 3.52 -1.58 -8.84
N PRO A 48 4.79 -1.28 -9.20
CA PRO A 48 5.83 -0.96 -8.24
C PRO A 48 5.54 0.30 -7.41
N LYS A 49 4.88 1.31 -8.01
CA LYS A 49 4.54 2.57 -7.34
C LYS A 49 3.46 2.37 -6.27
N GLU A 50 2.42 1.62 -6.59
CA GLU A 50 1.38 1.28 -5.61
C GLU A 50 1.95 0.37 -4.51
N HIS A 51 2.78 -0.61 -4.88
CA HIS A 51 3.45 -1.48 -3.91
C HIS A 51 4.34 -0.69 -2.93
N PHE A 52 5.07 0.33 -3.43
CA PHE A 52 5.88 1.21 -2.59
C PHE A 52 5.08 1.88 -1.46
N LEU A 53 3.85 2.33 -1.76
CA LEU A 53 2.97 2.93 -0.77
C LEU A 53 2.44 1.88 0.20
N ILE A 54 1.99 0.73 -0.33
CA ILE A 54 1.32 -0.32 0.44
C ILE A 54 2.23 -0.97 1.47
N VAL A 55 3.49 -1.25 1.12
CA VAL A 55 4.47 -1.85 2.07
C VAL A 55 4.82 -0.92 3.24
N ARG A 56 4.50 0.37 3.14
CA ARG A 56 4.73 1.38 4.18
C ARG A 56 3.51 1.67 5.05
N MET A 57 2.37 1.03 4.77
CA MET A 57 1.17 1.15 5.59
C MET A 57 1.31 0.27 6.85
N ASP A 58 2.19 0.69 7.75
CA ASP A 58 2.56 -0.02 8.98
C ASP A 58 1.79 0.45 10.23
N GLY A 59 0.98 1.51 10.11
CA GLY A 59 0.25 2.13 11.21
C GLY A 59 1.06 3.15 12.02
N GLU A 60 2.36 3.29 11.74
CA GLU A 60 3.27 4.19 12.44
C GLU A 60 3.53 5.45 11.63
N ARG A 61 3.81 5.31 10.34
CA ARG A 61 4.04 6.43 9.43
C ARG A 61 2.75 7.06 8.95
N SER A 62 2.74 8.38 8.90
CA SER A 62 1.66 9.20 8.37
C SER A 62 1.70 9.28 6.84
N LEU A 63 0.56 9.60 6.21
CA LEU A 63 0.51 9.82 4.76
C LEU A 63 1.41 10.96 4.30
N GLY A 64 1.65 11.97 5.14
CA GLY A 64 2.62 13.03 4.87
C GLY A 64 4.04 12.48 4.73
N GLU A 65 4.51 11.72 5.74
CA GLU A 65 5.84 11.11 5.75
C GLU A 65 6.04 10.13 4.58
N ILE A 66 5.04 9.28 4.31
CA ILE A 66 5.08 8.35 3.17
C ILE A 66 5.14 9.13 1.84
N GLY A 67 4.42 10.26 1.75
CA GLY A 67 4.41 11.12 0.57
C GLY A 67 5.74 11.81 0.32
N GLU A 68 6.46 12.23 1.37
CA GLU A 68 7.81 12.79 1.27
C GLU A 68 8.82 11.76 0.75
N GLU A 69 8.74 10.49 1.17
CA GLU A 69 9.60 9.42 0.64
C GLU A 69 9.29 9.05 -0.83
N TYR A 70 8.09 9.37 -1.31
CA TYR A 70 7.63 9.03 -2.66
C TYR A 70 8.06 10.07 -3.73
N ALA A 71 8.28 11.32 -3.33
CA ALA A 71 8.58 12.46 -4.22
C ALA A 71 10.00 12.43 -4.78
#